data_AF-W0FTD6-F1
#
_entry.id   AF-W0FTD6-F1
#
_cell.length_a   1.000
_cell.length_b   1.000
_cell.length_c   1.000
_cell.angle_alpha   90.00
_cell.angle_beta   90.00
_cell.angle_gamma   90.00
#
_symmetry.space_group_name_H-M   'P 1'
#
loop_
_entity.id
_entity.type
_entity.pdbx_description
1 polymer ?
#
loop_
_entity_poly.entity_id
_entity_poly.type
_entity_poly.pdbx_seq_one_letter_code
_entity_poly.pdbx_strand_id
1 'polypeptide(L)' 'MNLESEIEELKEENRRYKQQFVIWQYNAYKYGMTEHQLNAQLTKIDRERSDGERR' A
#
# COMPACT_ATOMS: atom_id res chain seq x y z
N MET A 1 4.30 2.89 -31.04
CA MET A 1 4.42 2.13 -29.79
C MET A 1 5.77 2.47 -29.20
N ASN A 2 5.80 3.24 -28.11
CA ASN A 2 7.05 3.76 -27.56
C ASN A 2 7.38 3.00 -26.28
N LEU A 3 7.70 1.72 -26.43
CA LEU A 3 8.00 0.79 -25.34
C LEU A 3 9.06 1.36 -24.37
N GLU A 4 10.00 2.15 -24.89
CA GLU A 4 11.02 2.84 -24.09
C GLU A 4 10.41 3.88 -23.12
N SER A 5 9.37 4.60 -23.54
CA SER A 5 8.64 5.56 -22.70
C SER A 5 7.91 4.85 -21.56
N GLU A 6 7.22 3.75 -21.88
CA GLU A 6 6.48 2.96 -20.89
C GLU A 6 7.44 2.30 -19.87
N ILE A 7 8.59 1.81 -20.34
CA ILE A 7 9.64 1.29 -19.46
C ILE A 7 10.15 2.37 -18.50
N GLU A 8 10.36 3.60 -18.98
CA GLU A 8 10.88 4.68 -18.13
C GLU A 8 9.84 5.15 -17.11
N GLU A 9 8.57 5.26 -17.51
CA GLU A 9 7.45 5.56 -16.61
C GLU A 9 7.32 4.50 -15.51
N LEU A 10 7.36 3.21 -15.87
CA LEU A 10 7.29 2.11 -14.91
C LEU A 10 8.48 2.09 -13.95
N LYS A 11 9.69 2.41 -14.43
CA LYS A 11 10.87 2.53 -13.56
C LYS A 11 10.71 3.66 -12.54
N GLU A 12 10.16 4.79 -12.98
CA GLU A 12 9.96 5.94 -12.10
C GLU A 12 8.87 5.66 -11.06
N GLU A 13 7.78 5.03 -11.46
CA GLU A 13 6.74 4.59 -10.54
C GLU A 13 7.29 3.58 -9.52
N ASN A 14 8.10 2.62 -9.96
CA ASN A 14 8.78 1.66 -9.08
C ASN A 14 9.72 2.36 -8.09
N ARG A 15 10.48 3.37 -8.54
CA ARG A 15 11.32 4.20 -7.66
C ARG A 15 10.51 4.90 -6.58
N ARG A 16 9.37 5.50 -6.95
CA ARG A 16 8.47 6.18 -6.01
C ARG A 16 7.89 5.22 -4.98
N TYR A 17 7.42 4.04 -5.40
CA TYR A 17 6.91 3.05 -4.45
C TYR A 17 7.99 2.53 -3.51
N LYS A 18 9.23 2.33 -3.99
CA LYS A 18 10.35 1.94 -3.12
C LYS A 18 10.66 2.98 -2.05
N GLN A 19 10.67 4.26 -2.41
CA GLN A 19 10.85 5.36 -1.44
C GLN A 19 9.73 5.36 -0.39
N GLN A 20 8.48 5.22 -0.83
CA GLN A 20 7.33 5.16 0.08
C GLN A 20 7.40 3.94 1.02
N PHE A 21 7.84 2.79 0.50
CA PHE A 21 7.98 1.56 1.26
C PHE A 21 9.02 1.68 2.39
N VAL A 22 10.13 2.39 2.18
CA VAL A 22 11.14 2.65 3.23
C VAL A 22 10.54 3.46 4.39
N ILE A 23 9.77 4.50 4.08
CA ILE A 23 9.10 5.33 5.10
C ILE A 23 8.13 4.48 5.92
N TRP A 24 7.36 3.62 5.27
CA TRP A 24 6.43 2.73 5.95
C TRP A 24 7.12 1.69 6.82
N GLN A 25 8.23 1.09 6.37
CA GLN A 25 9.01 0.18 7.21
C GLN A 25 9.58 0.88 8.44
N TYR A 26 10.11 2.09 8.30
CA TYR A 26 10.60 2.87 9.45
C TYR A 26 9.48 3.16 10.45
N ASN A 27 8.32 3.61 9.97
CA ASN A 27 7.18 3.87 10.83
C ASN A 27 6.66 2.59 11.50
N ALA A 28 6.58 1.49 10.76
CA ALA A 28 6.18 0.19 11.29
C ALA A 28 7.09 -0.25 12.44
N TYR A 29 8.41 -0.13 12.26
CA TYR A 29 9.38 -0.36 13.34
C TYR A 29 9.14 0.56 14.53
N LYS A 30 9.02 1.87 14.29
CA LYS A 30 8.78 2.89 15.33
C LYS A 30 7.52 2.60 16.16
N TYR A 31 6.47 2.06 15.54
CA TYR A 31 5.20 1.73 16.19
C TYR A 31 5.10 0.27 16.64
N GLY A 32 6.19 -0.52 16.55
CA GLY A 32 6.23 -1.89 17.03
C GLY A 32 5.42 -2.89 16.19
N MET A 33 5.15 -2.56 14.93
CA MET A 33 4.49 -3.49 14.01
C MET A 33 5.46 -4.58 13.58
N THR A 34 4.95 -5.81 13.52
CA THR A 34 5.70 -6.97 13.05
C THR A 34 5.55 -7.16 11.53
N GLU A 35 6.52 -7.83 10.91
CA GLU A 35 6.46 -8.17 9.49
C GLU A 35 5.21 -8.99 9.13
N HIS A 36 4.78 -9.90 10.01
CA HIS A 36 3.56 -10.68 9.81
C HIS A 36 2.31 -9.78 9.73
N GLN A 37 2.24 -8.72 10.55
CA GLN A 37 1.13 -7.77 10.51
C GLN A 37 1.16 -6.90 9.24
N LEU A 38 2.35 -6.54 8.75
CA LEU A 38 2.50 -5.77 7.50
C LEU A 38 2.14 -6.58 6.26
N ASN A 39 2.46 -7.88 6.27
CA ASN A 39 2.16 -8.81 5.16
C ASN A 39 0.79 -9.48 5.29
N ALA A 40 0.02 -9.16 6.33
CA ALA A 40 -1.33 -9.67 6.47
C ALA A 40 -2.16 -9.24 5.26
N GLN A 41 -2.98 -10.15 4.75
CA GLN A 41 -3.87 -9.82 3.64
C GLN A 41 -4.79 -8.68 4.06
N LEU A 42 -5.00 -7.72 3.16
CA LEU A 42 -6.00 -6.70 3.37
C LEU A 42 -7.35 -7.39 3.63
N THR A 43 -8.01 -7.00 4.70
CA THR A 43 -9.35 -7.50 4.99
C THR A 43 -10.22 -7.21 3.77
N LYS A 44 -11.01 -8.20 3.34
CA LYS A 44 -12.06 -7.93 2.36
C LYS A 44 -12.97 -6.89 2.98
N ILE A 45 -12.91 -5.67 2.46
CA ILE A 45 -13.84 -4.62 2.86
C ILE A 45 -15.20 -5.07 2.33
N ASP A 46 -16.02 -5.63 3.21
CA ASP A 46 -17.42 -5.86 2.92
C ASP A 46 -18.11 -4.49 2.93
N ARG A 47 -18.23 -3.89 1.74
CA ARG A 47 -18.80 -2.55 1.54
C ARG A 47 -20.33 -2.54 1.69
N GLU A 48 -20.94 -3.59 2.25
CA GLU A 48 -22.39 -3.68 2.42
C GLU A 48 -22.90 -3.18 3.77
N ARG A 49 -22.05 -2.88 4.77
CA ARG A 49 -22.52 -2.27 6.03
C ARG A 49 -22.27 -0.78 6.08
N SER A 50 -23.06 -0.05 5.30
CA SER A 50 -23.42 1.33 5.63
C SER A 50 -24.86 1.42 6.12
N ASP A 51 -25.28 0.49 6.98
CA ASP A 51 -26.53 0.62 7.72
C ASP A 51 -26.30 1.56 8.89
N GLY A 52 -26.39 2.85 8.59
CA GLY A 52 -26.76 3.85 9.58
C GLY A 52 -28.21 3.64 10.02
N GLU A 53 -28.49 2.54 10.71
CA GLU A 53 -29.64 2.46 11.62
C GLU A 53 -29.36 3.39 12.80
N ARG A 54 -29.68 4.67 12.61
CA ARG A 54 -29.89 5.61 13.72
C ARG A 54 -31.11 5.10 14.49
N ARG A 55 -30.86 4.48 15.65
CA ARG A 55 -31.84 4.36 16.73
C ARG A 55 -32.16 5.73 17.31
#